data_AF-A0A1B6MU96-F1
#
_entry.id   AF-A0A1B6MU96-F1
#
_cell.length_a   1.000
_cell.length_b   1.000
_cell.length_c   1.000
_cell.angle_alpha   90.00
_cell.angle_beta   90.00
_cell.angle_gamma   90.00
#
_symmetry.space_group_name_H-M   'P 1'
#
loop_
_entity.id
_entity.type
_entity.pdbx_description
1 polymer ?
#
loop_
_entity_poly.entity_id
_entity_poly.type
_entity_poly.pdbx_seq_one_letter_code
_entity_poly.pdbx_strand_id
1 'polypeptide(L)'
;VSQFFSHTMQYTVTSCNIFLPTILLFGHLGNGYEFSPFTNMSVSNVLNEVRELDNSLLDLFTTLPKGKGSRMLQLMKLYNQAMKEMVYYAYENKTKIKIEANNLIEQVGPEFLEHPFDKEKIRENFEWDSKEYDDMYDLRLKTVKVWNDFQDNF
;
A
#
# COMPACT_ATOMS: atom_id res chain seq x y z
N VAL A 1 -43.38 -6.47 38.93
CA VAL A 1 -42.15 -5.72 39.25
C VAL A 1 -41.31 -6.65 40.11
N SER A 2 -40.49 -7.49 39.48
CA SER A 2 -39.72 -8.53 40.16
C SER A 2 -38.35 -8.03 40.51
N GLN A 3 -38.01 -8.25 41.77
CA GLN A 3 -36.85 -7.76 42.48
C GLN A 3 -35.99 -8.98 42.86
N PHE A 4 -34.68 -8.76 42.89
CA PHE A 4 -33.65 -9.56 43.55
C PHE A 4 -33.30 -10.94 42.98
N PHE A 5 -32.18 -10.98 42.27
CA PHE A 5 -31.27 -12.13 42.31
C PHE A 5 -30.16 -11.87 43.34
N SER A 6 -29.84 -12.95 44.04
CA SER A 6 -29.05 -13.04 45.25
C SER A 6 -27.66 -13.62 44.94
N HIS A 7 -26.72 -13.33 45.84
CA HIS A 7 -25.50 -14.09 46.19
C HIS A 7 -24.20 -13.91 45.37
N THR A 8 -23.33 -13.06 45.95
CA THR A 8 -21.95 -13.36 46.42
C THR A 8 -21.14 -14.49 45.76
N MET A 9 -19.93 -14.15 45.26
CA MET A 9 -18.68 -14.59 45.89
C MET A 9 -17.44 -13.84 45.35
N GLN A 10 -16.61 -13.38 46.29
CA GLN A 10 -15.27 -12.81 46.10
C GLN A 10 -14.28 -13.91 45.68
N TYR A 11 -13.32 -13.66 44.79
CA TYR A 11 -11.98 -14.26 44.86
C TYR A 11 -10.90 -13.43 44.12
N THR A 12 -9.96 -12.94 44.91
CA THR A 12 -8.50 -12.83 44.69
C THR A 12 -7.94 -12.10 43.46
N VAL A 13 -7.38 -10.93 43.74
CA VAL A 13 -6.27 -10.30 43.02
C VAL A 13 -5.08 -11.27 43.05
N THR A 14 -4.66 -11.77 41.88
CA THR A 14 -3.34 -12.37 41.70
C THR A 14 -2.75 -11.78 40.43
N SER A 15 -1.71 -11.01 40.65
CA SER A 15 -0.86 -10.36 39.65
C SER A 15 -0.24 -11.41 38.73
N CYS A 16 -0.71 -11.49 37.49
CA CYS A 16 0.03 -12.08 36.38
C CYS A 16 0.52 -10.95 35.48
N ASN A 17 1.79 -10.57 35.66
CA ASN A 17 2.57 -9.91 34.62
C ASN A 17 2.67 -10.87 33.44
N ILE A 18 1.80 -10.67 32.44
CA ILE A 18 1.99 -11.26 31.12
C ILE A 18 1.91 -10.11 30.13
N PHE A 19 3.07 -9.85 29.55
CA PHE A 19 3.33 -9.00 28.39
C PHE A 19 2.33 -9.41 27.29
N LEU A 20 1.25 -8.64 27.11
CA LEU A 20 0.34 -8.80 25.99
C LEU A 20 0.99 -8.16 24.77
N PRO A 21 1.32 -8.89 23.69
CA PRO A 21 1.55 -8.24 22.42
C PRO A 21 0.20 -7.66 21.98
N THR A 22 0.16 -6.35 21.78
CA THR A 22 -0.94 -5.65 21.12
C THR A 22 -1.10 -6.18 19.70
N ILE A 23 -1.84 -7.28 19.57
CA ILE A 23 -2.48 -7.73 18.35
C ILE A 23 -3.96 -7.45 18.57
N LEU A 24 -4.51 -6.47 17.83
CA LEU A 24 -5.92 -6.13 17.56
C LEU A 24 -5.86 -4.66 17.08
N LEU A 25 -6.14 -4.25 15.85
CA LEU A 25 -7.15 -4.71 14.90
C LEU A 25 -6.72 -4.33 13.48
N PHE A 26 -6.65 -5.29 12.56
CA PHE A 26 -6.98 -5.03 11.16
C PHE A 26 -8.10 -5.98 10.78
N GLY A 27 -9.32 -5.45 10.82
CA GLY A 27 -10.49 -6.10 10.28
C GLY A 27 -10.36 -6.20 8.76
N HIS A 28 -10.61 -7.41 8.25
CA HIS A 28 -11.14 -7.69 6.92
C HIS A 28 -10.65 -6.80 5.75
N LEU A 29 -9.47 -7.12 5.22
CA LEU A 29 -9.22 -6.98 3.79
C LEU A 29 -8.88 -8.37 3.23
N GLY A 30 -9.80 -8.88 2.41
CA GLY A 30 -9.67 -10.16 1.74
C GLY A 30 -8.45 -10.23 0.81
N ASN A 31 -7.99 -11.46 0.60
CA ASN A 31 -6.87 -11.91 -0.23
C ASN A 31 -5.46 -11.50 0.21
N GLY A 32 -4.93 -12.28 1.17
CA GLY A 32 -3.87 -13.24 0.84
C GLY A 32 -2.65 -12.72 0.09
N TYR A 33 -2.08 -11.61 0.53
CA TYR A 33 -0.66 -11.33 0.32
C TYR A 33 -0.11 -10.92 1.67
N GLU A 34 0.66 -11.82 2.27
CA GLU A 34 1.42 -11.60 3.49
C GLU A 34 2.32 -10.38 3.24
N PHE A 35 1.89 -9.22 3.74
CA PHE A 35 2.69 -8.01 3.72
C PHE A 35 3.86 -8.27 4.67
N SER A 36 5.03 -8.57 4.12
CA SER A 36 6.28 -8.44 4.86
C SER A 36 6.70 -6.98 4.71
N PRO A 37 6.69 -6.19 5.79
CA PRO A 37 7.26 -4.86 5.72
C PRO A 37 8.73 -4.97 5.30
N PHE A 38 9.25 -3.96 4.62
CA PHE A 38 10.69 -3.77 4.53
C PHE A 38 11.18 -3.31 5.91
N THR A 39 11.17 -4.22 6.91
CA THR A 39 11.34 -3.93 8.33
C THR A 39 12.65 -3.23 8.71
N ASN A 40 13.56 -3.00 7.75
CA ASN A 40 14.88 -2.39 7.95
C ASN A 40 15.14 -1.13 7.09
N MET A 41 14.19 -0.62 6.29
CA MET A 41 14.41 0.62 5.52
C MET A 41 14.00 1.86 6.33
N SER A 42 14.68 2.99 6.07
CA SER A 42 14.23 4.27 6.60
C SER A 42 13.08 4.80 5.73
N VAL A 43 12.22 5.64 6.33
CA VAL A 43 11.14 6.36 5.63
C VAL A 43 11.68 7.09 4.39
N SER A 44 12.81 7.81 4.52
CA SER A 44 13.45 8.49 3.39
C SER A 44 13.86 7.55 2.27
N ASN A 45 14.30 6.33 2.56
CA ASN A 45 14.68 5.37 1.53
C ASN A 45 13.44 4.87 0.77
N VAL A 46 12.36 4.57 1.49
CA VAL A 46 11.09 4.14 0.88
C VAL A 46 10.50 5.27 0.03
N LEU A 47 10.57 6.52 0.50
CA LEU A 47 10.14 7.68 -0.27
C LEU A 47 10.92 7.84 -1.58
N ASN A 48 12.25 7.64 -1.53
CA ASN A 48 13.07 7.69 -2.74
C ASN A 48 12.73 6.54 -3.70
N GLU A 49 12.53 5.33 -3.18
CA GLU A 49 12.08 4.18 -3.97
C GLU A 49 10.73 4.45 -4.67
N VAL A 50 9.75 5.01 -3.95
CA VAL A 50 8.45 5.40 -4.54
C VAL A 50 8.64 6.35 -5.71
N ARG A 51 9.50 7.37 -5.57
CA ARG A 51 9.78 8.35 -6.64
C ARG A 51 10.51 7.73 -7.83
N GLU A 52 11.52 6.91 -7.59
CA GLU A 52 12.27 6.23 -8.66
C GLU A 52 11.37 5.28 -9.45
N LEU A 53 10.49 4.56 -8.76
CA LEU A 53 9.50 3.69 -9.38
C LEU A 53 8.44 4.49 -10.16
N ASP A 54 7.94 5.61 -9.63
CA ASP A 54 7.00 6.50 -10.34
C ASP A 54 7.61 6.99 -11.66
N ASN A 55 8.82 7.54 -11.60
CA ASN A 55 9.57 8.02 -12.77
C ASN A 55 9.82 6.90 -13.79
N SER A 56 10.22 5.72 -13.31
CA SER A 56 10.48 4.56 -14.19
C SER A 56 9.19 4.07 -14.87
N LEU A 57 8.07 4.09 -14.15
CA LEU A 57 6.76 3.73 -14.70
C LEU A 57 6.28 4.78 -15.71
N LEU A 58 6.43 6.07 -15.39
CA LEU A 58 6.09 7.17 -16.28
C LEU A 58 6.87 7.08 -17.60
N ASP A 59 8.18 6.79 -17.54
CA ASP A 59 9.01 6.55 -18.73
C ASP A 59 8.47 5.38 -19.57
N LEU A 60 8.11 4.25 -18.94
CA LEU A 60 7.53 3.11 -19.65
C LEU A 60 6.16 3.40 -20.27
N PHE A 61 5.28 4.10 -19.56
CA PHE A 61 3.97 4.52 -20.09
C PHE A 61 4.10 5.51 -21.25
N THR A 62 5.13 6.35 -21.22
CA THR A 62 5.38 7.38 -22.24
C THR A 62 6.04 6.80 -23.49
N THR A 63 7.10 5.99 -23.31
CA THR A 63 7.93 5.50 -24.42
C THR A 63 7.41 4.19 -25.01
N LEU A 64 6.65 3.41 -24.24
CA LEU A 64 6.10 2.10 -24.61
C LEU A 64 7.13 1.21 -25.34
N PRO A 65 8.29 0.92 -24.72
CA PRO A 65 9.38 0.25 -25.41
C PRO A 65 9.03 -1.21 -25.69
N LYS A 66 9.32 -1.65 -26.91
CA LYS A 66 8.87 -2.96 -27.39
C LYS A 66 9.36 -4.12 -26.52
N GLY A 67 8.45 -5.03 -26.15
CA GLY A 67 8.77 -6.23 -25.35
C GLY A 67 9.14 -5.99 -23.88
N LYS A 68 8.90 -4.77 -23.34
CA LYS A 68 9.17 -4.44 -21.93
C LYS A 68 7.94 -4.53 -21.01
N GLY A 69 6.86 -5.14 -21.48
CA GLY A 69 5.64 -5.30 -20.69
C GLY A 69 5.83 -6.03 -19.37
N SER A 70 6.60 -7.12 -19.35
CA SER A 70 6.89 -7.85 -18.11
C SER A 70 7.59 -6.98 -17.05
N ARG A 71 8.52 -6.10 -17.49
CA ARG A 71 9.20 -5.13 -16.63
C ARG A 71 8.22 -4.10 -16.06
N MET A 72 7.27 -3.66 -16.86
CA MET A 72 6.23 -2.74 -16.41
C MET A 72 5.36 -3.34 -15.30
N LEU A 73 4.85 -4.56 -15.50
CA LEU A 73 4.07 -5.27 -14.48
C LEU A 73 4.87 -5.48 -13.18
N GLN A 74 6.17 -5.77 -13.30
CA GLN A 74 7.06 -5.91 -12.15
C GLN A 74 7.20 -4.58 -11.38
N LEU A 75 7.47 -3.49 -12.08
CA LEU A 75 7.62 -2.16 -11.47
C LEU A 75 6.34 -1.70 -10.77
N MET A 76 5.17 -1.96 -11.36
CA MET A 76 3.89 -1.63 -10.72
C MET A 76 3.67 -2.43 -9.43
N LYS A 77 4.08 -3.70 -9.39
CA LYS A 77 4.03 -4.52 -8.16
C LYS A 77 4.95 -3.95 -7.07
N LEU A 78 6.17 -3.56 -7.44
CA LEU A 78 7.13 -2.94 -6.54
C LEU A 78 6.61 -1.60 -6.02
N TYR A 79 6.03 -0.77 -6.90
CA TYR A 79 5.43 0.51 -6.52
C TYR A 79 4.32 0.32 -5.48
N ASN A 80 3.40 -0.61 -5.74
CA ASN A 80 2.33 -0.93 -4.81
C ASN A 80 2.85 -1.47 -3.47
N GLN A 81 3.97 -2.19 -3.46
CA GLN A 81 4.59 -2.67 -2.23
C GLN A 81 5.24 -1.51 -1.44
N ALA A 82 6.00 -0.64 -2.11
CA ALA A 82 6.62 0.53 -1.49
C ALA A 82 5.56 1.50 -0.93
N MET A 83 4.45 1.69 -1.63
CA MET A 83 3.35 2.51 -1.13
C MET A 83 2.66 1.89 0.09
N LYS A 84 2.50 0.57 0.17
CA LYS A 84 1.97 -0.08 1.39
C LYS A 84 2.89 0.12 2.59
N GLU A 85 4.21 0.16 2.36
CA GLU A 85 5.18 0.49 3.41
C GLU A 85 5.02 1.94 3.88
N MET A 86 4.77 2.88 2.95
CA MET A 86 4.46 4.27 3.31
C MET A 86 3.17 4.39 4.12
N VAL A 87 2.12 3.61 3.78
CA VAL A 87 0.89 3.52 4.59
C VAL A 87 1.19 3.01 5.99
N TYR A 88 2.00 1.96 6.11
CA TYR A 88 2.42 1.42 7.40
C TYR A 88 3.16 2.47 8.24
N TYR A 89 4.14 3.17 7.68
CA TYR A 89 4.82 4.24 8.42
C TYR A 89 3.92 5.43 8.75
N ALA A 90 2.95 5.77 7.90
CA ALA A 90 1.97 6.81 8.19
C ALA A 90 1.11 6.45 9.40
N TYR A 91 0.72 5.19 9.53
CA TYR A 91 0.02 4.66 10.69
C TYR A 91 0.89 4.67 11.96
N GLU A 92 2.13 4.19 11.86
CA GLU A 92 3.04 4.06 13.02
C GLU A 92 3.55 5.41 13.55
N ASN A 93 3.87 6.35 12.65
CA ASN A 93 4.43 7.65 13.04
C ASN A 93 4.05 8.77 12.06
N LYS A 94 2.76 9.15 12.09
CA LYS A 94 2.19 10.23 11.28
C LYS A 94 2.99 11.53 11.31
N THR A 95 3.50 11.94 12.48
CA THR A 95 4.28 13.19 12.62
C THR A 95 5.59 13.13 11.84
N LYS A 96 6.33 12.02 11.92
CA LYS A 96 7.57 11.85 11.16
C LYS A 96 7.30 11.85 9.66
N ILE A 97 6.24 11.18 9.21
CA ILE A 97 5.87 11.13 7.79
C ILE A 97 5.43 12.49 7.26
N LYS A 98 4.67 13.28 8.04
CA LYS A 98 4.35 14.67 7.66
C LYS A 98 5.59 15.52 7.41
N ILE A 99 6.66 15.30 8.17
CA ILE A 99 7.92 16.05 8.01
C ILE A 99 8.72 15.52 6.81
N GLU A 100 8.92 14.21 6.73
CA GLU A 100 9.84 13.59 5.76
C GLU A 100 9.22 13.42 4.37
N ALA A 101 7.89 13.27 4.27
CA ALA A 101 7.18 12.97 3.03
C ALA A 101 6.12 14.02 2.67
N ASN A 102 6.25 15.28 3.15
CA ASN A 102 5.29 16.34 2.87
C ASN A 102 4.99 16.49 1.36
N ASN A 103 6.03 16.44 0.53
CA ASN A 103 5.87 16.54 -0.93
C ASN A 103 5.03 15.40 -1.51
N LEU A 104 5.11 14.19 -0.94
CA LEU A 104 4.31 13.05 -1.39
C LEU A 104 2.85 13.20 -0.93
N ILE A 105 2.62 13.80 0.24
CA ILE A 105 1.28 14.08 0.76
C ILE A 105 0.59 15.15 -0.11
N GLU A 106 1.30 16.21 -0.48
CA GLU A 106 0.77 17.28 -1.35
C GLU A 106 0.51 16.83 -2.80
N GLN A 107 1.04 15.67 -3.19
CA GLN A 107 0.85 15.10 -4.52
C GLN A 107 -0.55 14.48 -4.66
N VAL A 108 -1.25 14.82 -5.76
CA VAL A 108 -2.64 14.39 -6.02
C VAL A 108 -2.73 12.91 -6.42
N GLY A 109 -1.63 12.34 -6.88
CA GLY A 109 -1.54 10.93 -7.29
C GLY A 109 -0.18 10.61 -7.91
N PRO A 110 0.13 9.31 -8.10
CA PRO A 110 1.30 8.89 -8.87
C PRO A 110 1.28 9.49 -10.27
N GLU A 111 2.38 10.08 -10.72
CA GLU A 111 2.44 10.76 -12.02
C GLU A 111 2.16 9.79 -13.17
N PHE A 112 2.63 8.54 -13.07
CA PHE A 112 2.41 7.53 -14.11
C PHE A 112 0.92 7.21 -14.33
N LEU A 113 0.04 7.44 -13.34
CA LEU A 113 -1.40 7.19 -13.48
C LEU A 113 -2.12 8.32 -14.22
N GLU A 114 -1.58 9.54 -14.18
CA GLU A 114 -2.11 10.70 -14.90
C GLU A 114 -1.82 10.63 -16.41
N HIS A 115 -0.82 9.85 -16.80
CA HIS A 115 -0.45 9.70 -18.21
C HIS A 115 -1.53 8.94 -18.99
N PRO A 116 -2.16 9.57 -20.01
CA PRO A 116 -3.12 8.88 -20.86
C PRO A 116 -2.39 7.88 -21.77
N PHE A 117 -2.94 6.68 -21.93
CA PHE A 117 -2.39 5.68 -22.85
C PHE A 117 -3.50 5.02 -23.67
N ASP A 118 -3.13 4.59 -24.87
CA ASP A 118 -4.01 3.88 -25.78
C ASP A 118 -3.90 2.36 -25.54
N LYS A 119 -5.06 1.70 -25.39
CA LYS A 119 -5.15 0.26 -25.10
C LYS A 119 -4.54 -0.61 -26.21
N GLU A 120 -4.77 -0.29 -27.47
CA GLU A 120 -4.24 -1.11 -28.56
C GLU A 120 -2.75 -0.85 -28.72
N LYS A 121 -2.31 0.41 -28.61
CA LYS A 121 -0.88 0.77 -28.67
C LYS A 121 -0.06 0.10 -27.56
N ILE A 122 -0.56 0.07 -26.33
CA ILE A 122 0.17 -0.56 -25.21
C ILE A 122 0.26 -2.07 -25.39
N ARG A 123 -0.80 -2.72 -25.90
CA ARG A 123 -0.81 -4.16 -26.18
C ARG A 123 0.11 -4.52 -27.32
N GLU A 124 0.06 -3.77 -28.41
CA GLU A 124 0.93 -3.97 -29.58
C GLU A 124 2.41 -3.78 -29.24
N ASN A 125 2.76 -2.71 -28.53
CA ASN A 125 4.15 -2.42 -28.19
C ASN A 125 4.70 -3.42 -27.16
N PHE A 126 3.94 -3.76 -26.13
CA PHE A 126 4.41 -4.71 -25.12
C PHE A 126 4.24 -6.17 -25.49
N GLU A 127 3.65 -6.45 -26.65
CA GLU A 127 3.34 -7.80 -27.13
C GLU A 127 2.44 -8.55 -26.14
N TRP A 128 1.55 -7.81 -25.48
CA TRP A 128 0.69 -8.34 -24.42
C TRP A 128 -0.53 -9.05 -24.97
N ASP A 129 -0.83 -10.19 -24.36
CA ASP A 129 -2.13 -10.82 -24.50
C ASP A 129 -3.20 -10.07 -23.68
N SER A 130 -4.44 -10.58 -23.73
CA SER A 130 -5.55 -10.03 -22.93
C SER A 130 -5.28 -10.10 -21.43
N LYS A 131 -4.63 -11.15 -20.96
CA LYS A 131 -4.42 -11.39 -19.53
C LYS A 131 -3.40 -10.41 -18.96
N GLU A 132 -2.31 -10.14 -19.66
CA GLU A 132 -1.29 -9.19 -19.18
C GLU A 132 -1.82 -7.76 -19.14
N TYR A 133 -2.68 -7.39 -20.08
CA TYR A 133 -3.39 -6.10 -20.04
C TYR A 133 -4.33 -6.01 -18.84
N ASP A 134 -5.09 -7.06 -18.55
CA ASP A 134 -5.98 -7.11 -17.38
C ASP A 134 -5.16 -7.07 -16.07
N ASP A 135 -4.04 -7.79 -16.00
CA ASP A 135 -3.11 -7.75 -14.86
C ASP A 135 -2.56 -6.32 -14.63
N MET A 136 -2.24 -5.60 -15.69
CA MET A 136 -1.83 -4.19 -15.61
C MET A 136 -2.96 -3.32 -15.06
N TYR A 137 -4.18 -3.49 -15.57
CA TYR A 137 -5.34 -2.72 -15.12
C TYR A 137 -5.65 -2.97 -13.63
N ASP A 138 -5.62 -4.22 -13.19
CA ASP A 138 -5.77 -4.60 -11.79
C ASP A 138 -4.69 -3.99 -10.90
N LEU A 139 -3.45 -3.90 -11.38
CA LEU A 139 -2.37 -3.24 -10.67
C LEU A 139 -2.61 -1.74 -10.54
N ARG A 140 -3.14 -1.06 -11.57
CA ARG A 140 -3.51 0.36 -11.50
C ARG A 140 -4.60 0.61 -10.45
N LEU A 141 -5.64 -0.24 -10.42
CA LEU A 141 -6.69 -0.14 -9.40
C LEU A 141 -6.13 -0.32 -7.99
N LYS A 142 -5.19 -1.26 -7.80
CA LYS A 142 -4.49 -1.45 -6.52
C LYS A 142 -3.64 -0.23 -6.16
N THR A 143 -3.01 0.42 -7.13
CA THR A 143 -2.25 1.66 -6.92
C THR A 143 -3.15 2.78 -6.42
N VAL A 144 -4.29 3.01 -7.08
CA VAL A 144 -5.27 4.02 -6.63
C VAL A 144 -5.72 3.73 -5.20
N LYS A 145 -6.02 2.46 -4.90
CA LYS A 145 -6.44 2.07 -3.55
C LYS A 145 -5.36 2.37 -2.50
N VAL A 146 -4.12 1.91 -2.69
CA VAL A 146 -3.06 2.13 -1.70
C VAL A 146 -2.69 3.60 -1.55
N TRP A 147 -2.80 4.39 -2.63
CA TRP A 147 -2.59 5.82 -2.57
C TRP A 147 -3.66 6.52 -1.72
N ASN A 148 -4.92 6.17 -1.91
CA ASN A 148 -6.02 6.69 -1.08
C ASN A 148 -5.83 6.27 0.38
N ASP A 149 -5.48 5.01 0.64
CA ASP A 149 -5.17 4.53 2.01
C ASP A 149 -4.04 5.36 2.65
N PHE A 150 -3.02 5.80 1.87
CA PHE A 150 -1.95 6.68 2.35
C PHE A 150 -2.47 8.10 2.63
N GLN A 151 -3.26 8.67 1.73
CA GLN A 151 -3.81 10.03 1.86
C GLN A 151 -4.80 10.15 3.02
N ASP A 152 -5.63 9.14 3.26
CA ASP A 152 -6.59 9.07 4.38
C ASP A 152 -5.89 9.14 5.76
N ASN A 153 -4.58 8.90 5.80
CA ASN A 153 -3.79 9.09 7.01
C ASN A 153 -3.45 10.56 7.31
N PHE A 154 -3.82 11.57 6.50
CA PHE A 154 -3.36 12.96 6.70
C PHE A 154 -4.46 14.00 6.88
#